data_AF-A0A524E324-F1
#
_entry.id   AF-A0A524E324-F1
#
_cell.length_a   1.000
_cell.length_b   1.000
_cell.length_c   1.000
_cell.angle_alpha   90.00
_cell.angle_beta   90.00
_cell.angle_gamma   90.00
#
_symmetry.space_group_name_H-M   'P 1'
#
loop_
_entity.id
_entity.type
_entity.pdbx_description
1 polymer ?
#
loop_
_entity_poly.entity_id
_entity_poly.type
_entity_poly.pdbx_seq_one_letter_code
_entity_poly.pdbx_strand_id
1 'polypeptide(L)'
;MLHEETNVKYKEIIRFCDYWTMQFLNSNHAEELNEEQRWFFPCIVLNFVESMHVYFGLTPKEWSKEYLEKWYFSILPNKVHGSKSFYDAIEPVLSKFFSFIHENGIMINDLSLKMGLFLLKKKLNKTIDQPII
;
A
#
# COMPACT_ATOMS: atom_id res chain seq x y z
N MET A 1 -8.79 -25.50 -13.88
CA MET A 1 -9.00 -25.38 -12.41
C MET A 1 -8.08 -24.36 -11.74
N LEU A 2 -6.76 -24.59 -11.55
CA LEU A 2 -5.87 -23.61 -10.87
C LEU A 2 -5.80 -22.19 -11.50
N HIS A 3 -5.87 -22.10 -12.84
CA HIS A 3 -5.86 -20.81 -13.55
C HIS A 3 -7.18 -20.02 -13.45
N GLU A 4 -8.30 -20.69 -13.20
CA GLU A 4 -9.61 -20.04 -13.09
C GLU A 4 -9.84 -19.51 -11.67
N GLU A 5 -9.48 -20.29 -10.65
CA GLU A 5 -9.59 -19.87 -9.25
C GLU A 5 -8.69 -18.66 -8.93
N THR A 6 -7.45 -18.67 -9.44
CA THR A 6 -6.52 -17.53 -9.32
C THR A 6 -7.09 -16.27 -10.00
N ASN A 7 -7.73 -16.43 -11.17
CA ASN A 7 -8.38 -15.33 -11.88
C ASN A 7 -9.62 -14.79 -11.15
N VAL A 8 -10.40 -15.64 -10.50
CA VAL A 8 -11.57 -15.23 -9.70
C VAL A 8 -11.13 -14.43 -8.48
N LYS A 9 -10.16 -14.95 -7.70
CA LYS A 9 -9.61 -14.23 -6.53
C LYS A 9 -8.97 -12.89 -6.92
N TYR A 10 -8.25 -12.85 -8.04
CA TYR A 10 -7.67 -11.61 -8.54
C TYR A 10 -8.73 -10.56 -8.92
N LYS A 11 -9.82 -10.98 -9.58
CA LYS A 11 -10.95 -10.09 -9.90
C LYS A 11 -11.65 -9.58 -8.65
N GLU A 12 -11.73 -10.38 -7.59
CA GLU A 12 -12.29 -9.95 -6.31
C GLU A 12 -11.41 -8.89 -5.65
N ILE A 13 -10.08 -9.05 -5.66
CA ILE A 13 -9.15 -8.04 -5.16
C ILE A 13 -9.31 -6.72 -5.90
N ILE A 14 -9.38 -6.76 -7.24
CA ILE A 14 -9.60 -5.55 -8.04
C ILE A 14 -10.91 -4.88 -7.63
N ARG A 15 -12.01 -5.63 -7.48
CA ARG A 15 -13.30 -5.07 -7.06
C ARG A 15 -13.23 -4.43 -5.66
N PHE A 16 -12.53 -5.05 -4.72
CA PHE A 16 -12.33 -4.46 -3.39
C PHE A 16 -11.47 -3.20 -3.46
N CYS A 17 -10.39 -3.21 -4.25
CA CYS A 17 -9.55 -2.04 -4.48
C CYS A 17 -10.31 -0.90 -5.15
N ASP A 18 -11.12 -1.18 -6.17
CA ASP A 18 -11.96 -0.19 -6.85
C ASP A 18 -12.98 0.40 -5.87
N TYR A 19 -13.67 -0.46 -5.12
CA TYR A 19 -14.63 -0.02 -4.10
C TYR A 19 -13.95 0.85 -3.03
N TRP A 20 -12.85 0.39 -2.44
CA TRP A 20 -12.13 1.17 -1.43
C TRP A 20 -11.55 2.45 -2.00
N THR A 21 -11.10 2.46 -3.25
CA THR A 21 -10.62 3.67 -3.92
C THR A 21 -11.72 4.68 -4.10
N MET A 22 -12.90 4.26 -4.58
CA MET A 22 -14.06 5.14 -4.71
C MET A 22 -14.50 5.69 -3.35
N GLN A 23 -14.56 4.85 -2.32
CA GLN A 23 -14.95 5.30 -0.98
C GLN A 23 -13.90 6.24 -0.36
N PHE A 24 -12.62 5.92 -0.52
CA PHE A 24 -11.53 6.75 -0.03
C PHE A 24 -11.54 8.13 -0.68
N LEU A 25 -11.66 8.19 -2.02
CA LEU A 25 -11.67 9.45 -2.77
C LEU A 25 -12.86 10.34 -2.43
N ASN A 26 -13.95 9.77 -1.90
CA ASN A 26 -15.11 10.52 -1.40
C ASN A 26 -15.04 10.82 0.10
N SER A 27 -13.96 10.45 0.78
CA SER A 27 -13.76 10.68 2.22
C SER A 27 -12.83 11.86 2.48
N ASN A 28 -12.92 12.44 3.67
CA ASN A 28 -12.04 13.53 4.13
C ASN A 28 -10.55 13.13 4.10
N HIS A 29 -10.22 11.83 4.16
CA HIS A 29 -8.84 11.35 4.08
C HIS A 29 -8.17 11.68 2.73
N ALA A 30 -8.95 11.78 1.65
CA ALA A 30 -8.44 12.13 0.33
C ALA A 30 -8.18 13.63 0.15
N GLU A 31 -8.78 14.48 0.98
CA GLU A 31 -8.55 15.93 0.97
C GLU A 31 -7.15 16.28 1.49
N GLU A 32 -6.62 15.46 2.39
CA GLU A 32 -5.29 15.61 2.94
C GLU A 32 -4.16 15.13 2.02
N LEU A 33 -4.51 14.50 0.89
CA LEU A 33 -3.55 14.14 -0.14
C LEU A 33 -3.40 15.28 -1.15
N ASN A 34 -2.15 15.59 -1.51
CA ASN A 34 -1.89 16.49 -2.63
C ASN A 34 -2.24 15.83 -3.97
N GLU A 35 -2.22 16.60 -5.06
CA GLU A 35 -2.60 16.12 -6.40
C GLU A 35 -1.79 14.91 -6.85
N GLU A 36 -0.47 14.94 -6.68
CA GLU A 36 0.42 13.85 -7.07
C GLU A 36 0.17 12.58 -6.24
N GLN A 37 -0.05 12.71 -4.93
CA GLN A 37 -0.40 11.60 -4.04
C GLN A 37 -1.76 10.99 -4.43
N ARG A 38 -2.76 11.81 -4.76
CA ARG A 38 -4.05 11.34 -5.27
C ARG A 38 -3.92 10.63 -6.61
N TRP A 39 -3.07 11.14 -7.50
CA TRP A 39 -2.76 10.51 -8.77
C TRP A 39 -2.15 9.11 -8.59
N PHE A 40 -1.19 8.96 -7.68
CA PHE A 40 -0.57 7.67 -7.40
C PHE A 40 -1.41 6.73 -6.53
N PHE A 41 -2.44 7.24 -5.84
CA PHE A 41 -3.23 6.48 -4.87
C PHE A 41 -3.72 5.12 -5.39
N PRO A 42 -4.43 5.02 -6.53
CA PRO A 42 -4.98 3.73 -6.98
C PRO A 42 -3.88 2.70 -7.26
N CYS A 43 -2.77 3.15 -7.85
CA CYS A 43 -1.64 2.28 -8.18
C CYS A 43 -0.93 1.75 -6.94
N ILE A 44 -0.67 2.62 -5.95
CA ILE A 44 -0.01 2.23 -4.69
C ILE A 44 -0.89 1.25 -3.91
N VAL A 45 -2.18 1.55 -3.77
CA VAL A 45 -3.12 0.70 -3.03
C VAL A 45 -3.30 -0.64 -3.71
N LEU A 46 -3.52 -0.68 -5.03
CA LEU A 46 -3.66 -1.92 -5.77
C LEU A 46 -2.40 -2.80 -5.62
N ASN A 47 -1.22 -2.23 -5.83
CA ASN A 47 0.03 -2.97 -5.69
C ASN A 47 0.22 -3.53 -4.28
N PHE A 48 -0.10 -2.76 -3.26
CA PHE A 48 -0.01 -3.21 -1.88
C PHE A 48 -0.98 -4.36 -1.60
N VAL A 49 -2.28 -4.16 -1.84
CA VAL A 49 -3.34 -5.14 -1.53
C VAL A 49 -3.15 -6.43 -2.32
N GLU A 50 -2.88 -6.31 -3.61
CA GLU A 50 -2.60 -7.46 -4.46
C GLU A 50 -1.36 -8.21 -3.96
N SER A 51 -0.30 -7.50 -3.55
CA SER A 51 0.90 -8.18 -3.06
C SER A 51 0.65 -8.91 -1.74
N MET A 52 -0.12 -8.30 -0.82
CA MET A 52 -0.52 -8.94 0.43
C MET A 52 -1.27 -10.24 0.19
N HIS A 53 -2.16 -10.26 -0.80
CA HIS A 53 -2.91 -11.45 -1.14
C HIS A 53 -2.07 -12.49 -1.91
N VAL A 54 -1.42 -12.07 -3.00
CA VAL A 54 -0.77 -13.00 -3.95
C VAL A 54 0.51 -13.60 -3.38
N TYR A 55 1.34 -12.79 -2.71
CA TYR A 55 2.65 -13.26 -2.22
C TYR A 55 2.59 -13.76 -0.78
N PHE A 56 1.67 -13.25 0.04
CA PHE A 56 1.60 -13.59 1.46
C PHE A 56 0.30 -14.29 1.86
N GLY A 57 -0.71 -14.36 0.99
CA GLY A 57 -1.99 -15.01 1.31
C GLY A 57 -2.80 -14.29 2.39
N LEU A 58 -2.53 -13.00 2.64
CA LEU A 58 -3.05 -12.26 3.79
C LEU A 58 -4.32 -11.49 3.47
N THR A 59 -5.25 -11.49 4.41
CA THR A 59 -6.39 -10.57 4.46
C THR A 59 -6.01 -9.26 5.16
N PRO A 60 -6.81 -8.18 5.01
CA PRO A 60 -6.54 -6.90 5.68
C PRO A 60 -6.38 -6.98 7.20
N LYS A 61 -7.03 -7.95 7.85
CA LYS A 61 -6.93 -8.16 9.31
C LYS A 61 -5.57 -8.72 9.75
N GLU A 62 -4.85 -9.34 8.82
CA GLU A 62 -3.57 -10.01 9.06
C GLU A 62 -2.38 -9.15 8.62
N TRP A 63 -2.63 -7.97 8.04
CA TRP A 63 -1.57 -7.05 7.66
C TRP A 63 -0.78 -6.61 8.89
N SER A 64 0.54 -6.66 8.76
CA SER A 64 1.48 -6.34 9.83
C SER A 64 2.66 -5.55 9.30
N LYS A 65 3.36 -4.88 10.21
CA LYS A 65 4.60 -4.17 9.90
C LYS A 65 5.61 -5.08 9.19
N GLU A 66 5.74 -6.35 9.59
CA GLU A 66 6.68 -7.29 8.99
C GLU A 66 6.40 -7.50 7.50
N TYR A 67 5.14 -7.73 7.14
CA TYR A 67 4.76 -7.94 5.74
C TYR A 67 4.83 -6.65 4.93
N LEU A 68 4.52 -5.51 5.54
CA LEU A 68 4.75 -4.20 4.93
C LEU A 68 6.24 -3.99 4.59
N GLU A 69 7.16 -4.31 5.50
CA GLU A 69 8.60 -4.21 5.24
C GLU A 69 9.04 -5.19 4.13
N LYS A 70 8.54 -6.44 4.14
CA LYS A 70 8.80 -7.43 3.09
C LYS A 70 8.30 -6.95 1.73
N TRP A 71 7.07 -6.44 1.65
CA TRP A 71 6.52 -5.85 0.43
C TRP A 71 7.39 -4.71 -0.07
N TYR A 72 7.72 -3.77 0.81
CA TYR A 72 8.43 -2.55 0.45
C TYR A 72 9.83 -2.80 -0.11
N PHE A 73 10.60 -3.70 0.52
CA PHE A 73 11.99 -3.95 0.12
C PHE A 73 12.17 -5.09 -0.88
N SER A 74 11.27 -6.08 -0.88
CA SER A 74 11.49 -7.31 -1.66
C SER A 74 10.55 -7.45 -2.85
N ILE A 75 9.34 -6.89 -2.78
CA ILE A 75 8.33 -7.07 -3.84
C ILE A 75 8.22 -5.82 -4.69
N LEU A 76 8.00 -4.67 -4.05
CA LEU A 76 7.71 -3.42 -4.74
C LEU A 76 8.79 -3.03 -5.77
N PRO A 77 10.10 -3.07 -5.48
CA PRO A 77 11.14 -2.66 -6.43
C PRO A 77 11.23 -3.57 -7.67
N ASN A 78 10.80 -4.83 -7.52
CA ASN A 78 10.78 -5.82 -8.60
C ASN A 78 9.50 -5.76 -9.44
N LYS A 79 8.42 -5.20 -8.87
CA LYS A 79 7.10 -5.15 -9.50
C LYS A 79 6.80 -3.79 -10.14
N VAL A 80 7.34 -2.71 -9.57
CA VAL A 80 7.07 -1.34 -9.99
C VAL A 80 8.38 -0.58 -10.14
N HIS A 81 8.68 -0.16 -11.37
CA HIS A 81 9.73 0.82 -11.64
C HIS A 81 9.12 2.23 -11.56
N GLY A 82 8.99 2.74 -10.32
CA GLY A 82 8.44 4.07 -10.05
C GLY A 82 9.47 5.20 -10.11
N SER A 83 9.01 6.43 -10.32
CA SER A 83 9.82 7.64 -10.12
C SER A 83 10.13 7.86 -8.64
N LYS A 84 11.07 8.75 -8.33
CA LYS A 84 11.29 9.20 -6.94
C LYS A 84 9.99 9.71 -6.30
N SER A 85 9.18 10.47 -7.05
CA SER A 85 7.93 11.01 -6.53
C SER A 85 6.89 9.91 -6.23
N PHE A 86 6.89 8.81 -6.99
CA PHE A 86 6.09 7.63 -6.65
C PHE A 86 6.51 7.07 -5.29
N TYR A 87 7.81 6.86 -5.05
CA TYR A 87 8.30 6.33 -3.78
C TYR A 87 8.05 7.29 -2.60
N ASP A 88 8.19 8.60 -2.83
CA ASP A 88 7.89 9.64 -1.83
C ASP A 88 6.39 9.68 -1.48
N ALA A 89 5.51 9.30 -2.41
CA ALA A 89 4.06 9.24 -2.21
C ALA A 89 3.58 8.00 -1.43
N ILE A 90 4.36 6.91 -1.35
CA ILE A 90 3.92 5.65 -0.72
C ILE A 90 3.51 5.84 0.74
N GLU A 91 4.36 6.49 1.54
CA GLU A 91 4.11 6.66 2.96
C GLU A 91 2.84 7.50 3.25
N PRO A 92 2.66 8.71 2.71
CA PRO A 92 1.45 9.49 2.96
C PRO A 92 0.18 8.79 2.42
N VAL A 93 0.26 8.19 1.22
CA VAL A 93 -0.88 7.46 0.62
C VAL A 93 -1.30 6.28 1.47
N LEU A 94 -0.38 5.38 1.80
CA LEU A 94 -0.73 4.18 2.58
C LEU A 94 -1.11 4.55 4.02
N SER A 95 -0.51 5.59 4.61
CA SER A 95 -0.90 6.05 5.94
C SER A 95 -2.36 6.50 5.98
N LYS A 96 -2.81 7.29 4.99
CA LYS A 96 -4.20 7.72 4.87
C LYS A 96 -5.15 6.57 4.54
N PHE A 97 -4.74 5.69 3.61
CA PHE A 97 -5.50 4.49 3.31
C PHE A 97 -5.71 3.60 4.54
N PHE A 98 -4.67 3.39 5.35
CA PHE A 98 -4.73 2.60 6.58
C PHE A 98 -5.64 3.22 7.65
N SER A 99 -5.64 4.56 7.80
CA SER A 99 -6.66 5.24 8.63
C SER A 99 -8.07 4.92 8.13
N PHE A 100 -8.30 5.15 6.84
CA PHE A 100 -9.60 5.00 6.23
C PHE A 100 -10.17 3.59 6.42
N ILE A 101 -9.41 2.54 6.10
CA ILE A 101 -9.91 1.16 6.24
C ILE A 101 -10.04 0.71 7.70
N HIS A 102 -9.27 1.29 8.63
CA HIS A 102 -9.40 1.01 10.05
C HIS A 102 -10.67 1.61 10.63
N GLU A 103 -10.96 2.88 10.31
CA GLU A 103 -12.20 3.55 10.70
C GLU A 103 -13.45 2.86 10.13
N ASN A 104 -13.32 2.21 8.97
CA ASN A 104 -14.37 1.39 8.37
C ASN A 104 -14.42 -0.07 8.90
N GLY A 105 -13.63 -0.42 9.92
CA GLY A 105 -13.66 -1.74 10.57
C GLY A 105 -13.07 -2.89 9.74
N ILE A 106 -12.38 -2.59 8.65
CA ILE A 106 -11.80 -3.60 7.74
C ILE A 106 -10.47 -4.13 8.31
N MET A 107 -9.73 -3.28 9.02
CA MET A 107 -8.40 -3.57 9.57
C MET A 107 -8.34 -3.33 11.08
N ILE A 108 -7.53 -4.12 11.78
CA ILE A 108 -7.39 -4.08 13.25
C ILE A 108 -6.21 -3.19 13.69
N ASN A 109 -5.09 -3.17 12.95
CA ASN A 109 -3.81 -2.65 13.43
C ASN A 109 -3.21 -1.54 12.55
N ASP A 110 -3.87 -0.38 12.44
CA ASP A 110 -3.39 0.72 11.62
C ASP A 110 -2.09 1.37 12.13
N LEU A 111 -1.98 1.55 13.45
CA LEU A 111 -0.87 2.27 14.08
C LEU A 111 0.47 1.58 13.83
N SER A 112 0.51 0.24 13.95
CA SER A 112 1.72 -0.56 13.71
C SER A 112 2.20 -0.43 12.25
N LEU A 113 1.27 -0.44 11.30
CA LEU A 113 1.57 -0.28 9.88
C LEU A 113 2.03 1.15 9.54
N LYS A 114 1.36 2.17 10.07
CA LYS A 114 1.77 3.58 9.93
C LYS A 114 3.17 3.83 10.50
N MET A 115 3.45 3.29 11.68
CA MET A 115 4.80 3.34 12.26
C MET A 115 5.82 2.61 11.37
N GLY A 116 5.44 1.47 10.78
CA GLY A 116 6.23 0.77 9.78
C GLY A 116 6.60 1.67 8.60
N LEU A 117 5.61 2.32 7.98
CA LEU A 117 5.82 3.23 6.84
C LEU A 117 6.76 4.39 7.19
N PHE A 118 6.56 5.01 8.36
CA PHE A 118 7.42 6.10 8.82
C PHE A 118 8.88 5.66 8.97
N LEU A 119 9.11 4.47 9.54
CA LEU A 119 10.44 3.91 9.71
C LEU A 119 11.08 3.52 8.36
N LEU A 120 10.28 3.02 7.41
CA LEU A 120 10.72 2.68 6.06
C LEU A 120 11.21 3.92 5.29
N LYS A 121 10.40 4.98 5.27
CA LYS A 121 10.78 6.27 4.66
C LYS A 121 12.07 6.82 5.24
N LYS A 122 12.23 6.74 6.58
CA LYS A 122 13.45 7.17 7.27
C LYS A 122 14.68 6.33 6.89
N LYS A 123 14.53 5.02 6.69
CA LYS A 123 15.63 4.16 6.21
C LYS A 123 16.07 4.55 4.80
N LEU A 124 15.13 4.82 3.90
CA LEU A 124 15.41 5.22 2.52
C LEU A 124 16.19 6.53 2.41
N ASN A 125 15.76 7.55 3.14
CA ASN A 125 16.46 8.84 3.13
C ASN A 125 17.90 8.69 3.61
N LYS A 126 18.15 7.82 4.61
CA LYS A 126 19.51 7.51 5.06
C LYS A 126 20.37 6.79 4.01
N THR A 127 19.76 5.97 3.15
CA THR A 127 20.46 5.24 2.09
C THR A 127 20.76 6.13 0.89
N ILE A 128 19.89 7.10 0.59
CA ILE A 128 20.10 8.10 -0.48
C ILE A 128 21.17 9.13 -0.08
N ASP A 129 21.30 9.45 1.21
CA ASP A 129 22.31 10.37 1.75
C ASP A 129 23.70 9.72 1.95
N GLN A 130 23.85 8.42 1.66
CA GLN A 130 25.18 7.78 1.61
C GLN A 130 25.70 7.84 0.17
N PRO A 131 26.84 8.52 -0.09
CA PRO A 131 27.44 8.47 -1.40
C PRO A 131 27.76 7.01 -1.72
N ILE A 132 27.36 6.57 -2.91
CA ILE A 132 27.84 5.32 -3.49
C ILE A 132 29.36 5.47 -3.57
N ILE A 133 30.08 4.74 -2.71
CA ILE A 133 31.54 4.63 -2.74
C ILE A 133 31.92 3.71 -3.90
#